data_AF-A0A7V4AXJ3-F1
#
_entry.id   AF-A0A7V4AXJ3-F1
#
_cell.length_a   1.000
_cell.length_b   1.000
_cell.length_c   1.000
_cell.angle_alpha   90.00
_cell.angle_beta   90.00
_cell.angle_gamma   90.00
#
_symmetry.space_group_name_H-M   'P 1'
#
loop_
_entity.id
_entity.type
_entity.pdbx_description
1 polymer ?
#
loop_
_entity_poly.entity_id
_entity_poly.type
_entity_poly.pdbx_seq_one_letter_code
_entity_poly.pdbx_strand_id
1 'polypeptide(L)' 'MIGWQEIAIIGAIALLLFGPRKLPELARSLGSAINEFRSTMNNPGGVDSPESKQIPESKAGENNNDNKPAG' A
#
# COMPACT_ATOMS: atom_id res chain seq x y z
N MET A 1 -19.49 -24.03 10.27
CA MET A 1 -18.77 -22.75 10.48
C MET A 1 -17.59 -22.79 9.53
N ILE A 2 -17.52 -21.89 8.55
CA ILE A 2 -16.32 -21.81 7.70
C ILE A 2 -15.22 -21.22 8.56
N GLY A 3 -14.26 -22.06 8.92
CA GLY A 3 -13.12 -21.68 9.72
C GLY A 3 -11.98 -21.17 8.85
N TRP A 4 -10.92 -20.72 9.52
CA TRP A 4 -9.69 -20.29 8.86
C TRP A 4 -9.07 -21.40 7.99
N GLN A 5 -9.31 -22.66 8.36
CA GLN A 5 -8.81 -23.85 7.65
C GLN A 5 -9.43 -24.00 6.26
N GLU A 6 -10.75 -23.88 6.10
CA GLU A 6 -11.39 -23.97 4.79
C GLU A 6 -10.97 -22.81 3.87
N ILE A 7 -10.84 -21.60 4.40
CA ILE A 7 -10.35 -20.44 3.64
C ILE A 7 -8.91 -20.68 3.17
N ALA A 8 -8.05 -21.24 4.03
CA ALA A 8 -6.66 -21.56 3.67
C ALA A 8 -6.59 -22.60 2.54
N ILE A 9 -7.45 -23.62 2.55
CA ILE A 9 -7.51 -24.64 1.50
C ILE A 9 -7.96 -24.04 0.16
N ILE A 10 -9.01 -23.22 0.17
CA ILE A 10 -9.48 -22.54 -1.04
C ILE A 10 -8.41 -21.58 -1.57
N GLY A 11 -7.76 -20.84 -0.67
CA GLY A 11 -6.62 -20.00 -0.97
C GLY A 11 -5.48 -20.78 -1.61
N ALA A 12 -5.13 -21.97 -1.08
CA ALA A 12 -4.09 -22.83 -1.64
C ALA A 12 -4.42 -23.30 -3.06
N ILE A 13 -5.67 -23.69 -3.33
CA ILE A 13 -6.11 -24.08 -4.69
C ILE A 13 -6.05 -22.88 -5.64
N ALA A 14 -6.55 -21.72 -5.22
CA ALA A 14 -6.48 -20.49 -6.02
C ALA A 14 -5.03 -20.08 -6.29
N LEU A 15 -4.14 -20.22 -5.30
CA LEU A 15 -2.70 -20.01 -5.43
C LEU A 15 -2.04 -21.02 -6.38
N LEU A 16 -2.54 -22.24 -6.48
CA LEU A 16 -2.03 -23.23 -7.44
C LEU A 16 -2.43 -22.86 -8.89
N LEU A 17 -3.66 -22.41 -9.08
CA LEU A 17 -4.21 -22.03 -10.40
C LEU A 17 -3.66 -20.70 -10.89
N PHE A 18 -3.68 -19.68 -10.03
CA PHE A 18 -3.26 -18.32 -10.37
C PHE A 18 -1.79 -18.08 -10.03
N GLY A 19 -1.22 -18.75 -9.03
CA GLY A 19 0.15 -18.50 -8.58
C GLY A 19 0.22 -17.46 -7.44
N PRO A 20 1.14 -17.61 -6.48
CA PRO A 20 1.32 -16.68 -5.36
C PRO A 20 1.80 -15.29 -5.79
N ARG A 21 2.34 -15.14 -6.99
CA ARG A 21 2.77 -13.84 -7.54
C ARG A 21 1.62 -13.03 -8.14
N LYS A 22 0.58 -13.70 -8.67
CA LYS A 22 -0.54 -13.02 -9.33
C LYS A 22 -1.56 -12.44 -8.35
N LEU A 23 -1.80 -13.09 -7.20
CA LEU A 23 -2.69 -12.53 -6.18
C LEU A 23 -2.29 -11.12 -5.68
N PRO A 24 -1.03 -10.86 -5.27
CA PRO A 24 -0.62 -9.52 -4.83
C PRO A 24 -0.62 -8.51 -5.97
N GLU A 25 -0.35 -8.93 -7.21
CA GLU A 25 -0.42 -8.09 -8.39
C GLU A 25 -1.86 -7.63 -8.69
N LEU A 26 -2.82 -8.57 -8.65
CA LEU A 26 -4.25 -8.28 -8.80
C LEU A 26 -4.79 -7.44 -7.64
N ALA A 27 -4.34 -7.70 -6.41
CA ALA A 27 -4.75 -6.91 -5.24
C ALA A 27 -4.23 -5.46 -5.33
N ARG A 28 -3.02 -5.25 -5.86
CA ARG A 28 -2.47 -3.90 -6.08
C ARG A 28 -3.27 -3.13 -7.13
N SER A 29 -3.55 -3.74 -8.28
CA SER A 29 -4.31 -3.07 -9.35
C SER A 29 -5.75 -2.76 -8.92
N LEU A 30 -6.41 -3.72 -8.27
CA LEU A 30 -7.76 -3.54 -7.73
C LEU A 30 -7.77 -2.51 -6.59
N GLY A 31 -6.76 -2.52 -5.72
CA GLY A 31 -6.61 -1.57 -4.62
C GLY A 31 -6.48 -0.14 -5.11
N SER A 32 -5.66 0.11 -6.12
CA SER A 32 -5.55 1.42 -6.76
C SER A 32 -6.87 1.86 -7.39
N ALA A 33 -7.54 0.97 -8.13
CA ALA A 33 -8.84 1.26 -8.74
C ALA A 33 -9.92 1.59 -7.70
N ILE A 34 -9.98 0.85 -6.59
CA ILE A 34 -10.91 1.12 -5.48
C ILE A 34 -10.56 2.45 -4.80
N ASN A 35 -9.28 2.77 -4.64
CA ASN A 35 -8.83 4.01 -4.02
C ASN A 35 -9.24 5.23 -4.86
N GLU A 36 -9.02 5.16 -6.18
CA GLU A 36 -9.47 6.19 -7.13
C GLU A 36 -11.00 6.30 -7.13
N PHE A 37 -11.71 5.17 -7.18
CA PHE A 37 -13.18 5.14 -7.12
C PHE A 37 -13.72 5.79 -5.85
N ARG A 38 -13.14 5.49 -4.68
CA ARG A 38 -13.51 6.11 -3.40
C ARG A 38 -13.19 7.60 -3.39
N SER A 39 -12.05 8.01 -3.97
CA SER A 39 -11.64 9.42 -4.02
C SER A 39 -12.64 10.24 -4.85
N THR A 40 -13.03 9.74 -6.03
CA THR A 40 -14.04 10.39 -6.89
C THR A 40 -15.41 10.40 -6.24
N MET A 41 -15.82 9.30 -5.59
CA MET A 41 -17.13 9.22 -4.95
C MET A 41 -17.26 10.13 -3.72
N ASN A 42 -16.16 10.33 -2.98
CA ASN A 42 -16.15 11.19 -1.80
C ASN A 42 -15.92 12.68 -2.13
N ASN A 43 -15.40 13.00 -3.31
CA ASN A 43 -15.08 14.38 -3.70
C ASN A 43 -15.46 14.67 -5.17
N PRO A 44 -16.77 14.84 -5.46
CA PRO A 44 -17.30 14.93 -6.83
C PRO A 44 -16.89 16.20 -7.62
N GLY A 45 -16.02 17.07 -7.07
CA GLY A 45 -15.53 18.29 -7.73
C GLY A 45 -14.03 18.54 -7.63
N GLY A 46 -13.25 17.61 -7.07
CA GLY A 46 -11.80 17.75 -6.90
C GLY A 46 -11.02 16.91 -7.90
N VAL A 47 -10.88 17.42 -9.13
CA VAL A 47 -9.86 16.95 -10.06
C VAL A 47 -8.51 17.46 -9.52
N ASP A 48 -7.52 16.57 -9.43
CA ASP A 48 -6.12 16.85 -9.09
C ASP A 48 -5.77 17.11 -7.61
N SER A 49 -5.34 16.06 -6.91
CA SER A 49 -4.19 16.22 -6.00
C SER A 49 -3.32 14.98 -6.02
N PRO A 50 -2.13 15.03 -6.65
CA PRO A 50 -1.15 13.98 -6.60
C PRO A 50 -0.48 14.01 -5.22
N GLU A 51 -1.17 13.57 -4.17
CA GLU A 51 -0.51 13.36 -2.89
C GLU A 51 0.22 12.01 -2.91
N SER A 52 1.44 12.09 -3.43
CA SER A 52 2.52 11.14 -3.22
C SER A 52 2.63 10.83 -1.71
N LYS A 53 2.02 9.72 -1.26
CA LYS A 53 2.35 9.10 0.03
C LYS A 53 3.49 8.10 -0.17
N GLN A 54 4.69 8.66 -0.08
CA GLN A 54 5.82 8.16 0.70
C GLN A 54 6.19 6.68 0.48
N ILE A 55 7.19 6.49 -0.38
CA ILE A 55 8.19 5.46 -0.16
C ILE A 55 8.81 5.76 1.22
N PRO A 56 8.85 4.81 2.16
CA PRO A 56 9.46 5.05 3.47
C PRO A 56 10.96 5.29 3.27
N GLU A 57 11.43 6.52 3.51
CA GLU A 57 12.83 6.78 3.76
C GLU A 57 13.27 5.95 4.96
N SER A 58 13.99 4.89 4.63
CA SER A 58 14.85 4.15 5.54
C SER A 58 15.67 5.12 6.37
N LYS A 59 15.64 4.91 7.70
CA LYS A 59 16.43 5.62 8.69
C LYS A 59 17.89 5.71 8.25
N ALA A 60 18.42 6.93 8.10
CA ALA A 60 19.85 7.18 8.09
C ALA A 60 20.12 8.53 8.76
N GLY A 61 21.01 8.51 9.75
CA GLY A 61 21.82 9.69 10.08
C GLY A 61 21.26 10.60 11.16
N GLU A 62 21.34 10.13 12.39
CA GLU A 62 21.80 10.92 13.52
C GLU A 62 22.95 11.88 13.12
N ASN A 63 22.77 13.19 13.25
CA ASN A 63 23.85 14.04 13.76
C ASN A 63 23.25 15.20 14.56
N ASN A 64 23.84 15.38 15.73
CA ASN A 64 23.37 16.23 16.80
C ASN A 64 23.96 17.63 16.64
N ASN A 65 23.22 18.60 17.18
CA ASN A 65 23.61 19.98 17.34
C ASN A 65 24.94 20.10 18.11
N ASP A 66 26.02 20.48 17.42
CA ASP A 66 27.28 20.88 18.05
C ASP A 66 27.73 22.26 17.54
N ASN A 67 27.22 23.29 18.21
CA ASN A 67 27.93 24.45 18.75
C ASN A 67 28.90 25.31 17.89
N LYS A 68 28.58 26.63 17.89
CA LYS A 68 29.41 27.76 18.41
C LYS A 68 29.66 28.88 17.38
N PRO A 69 29.16 30.11 17.61
CA PRO A 69 29.69 31.27 16.89
C PRO A 69 31.05 31.64 17.47
N ALA A 70 32.05 31.77 16.60
CA ALA A 70 33.31 32.42 16.91
C ALA A 70 33.74 33.20 15.67
N GLY A 71 33.80 34.54 15.81
CA GLY A 71 34.22 35.47 14.76
C GLY A 71 33.47 36.77 14.88
#